data_AF-A0A1R1IJU9-F1
#
_entry.id   AF-A0A1R1IJU9-F1
#
_cell.length_a   1.000
_cell.length_b   1.000
_cell.length_c   1.000
_cell.angle_alpha   90.00
_cell.angle_beta   90.00
_cell.angle_gamma   90.00
#
_symmetry.space_group_name_H-M   'P 1'
#
loop_
_entity.id
_entity.type
_entity.pdbx_description
1 polymer ?
#
loop_
_entity_poly.entity_id
_entity_poly.type
_entity_poly.pdbx_seq_one_letter_code
_entity_poly.pdbx_strand_id
1 'polypeptide(L)'
;MVGKLIKHEIRRTLRWYLIIVGGAVLVVGLATLAAVLLPAPVNTLFAVLTAIGAFAVPTAVPVWLGFDFYRSSYSKTGYLTRAIPVKGSTIYWVKLLYAYVLSVIALVVSAGLGYLAAVSFALVGGGSVGGVNDAIAGALDAMGRMLPGWVIVLLIALILVWPFVWLASYYFAAAVGSEAWSSKMGIGGPVLVWFLFYVAGQVAAILGAFLPLQMVFDEAGMVGFQARLVNIFTIEEQSVVPVGMFLAMLVLSAVAIVWASVSFDKKVELR
;
A
#
# COMPACT_ATOMS: atom_id res chain seq x y z
N MET A 1 17.19 5.99 22.55
CA MET A 1 15.75 6.28 22.80
C MET A 1 14.85 5.67 21.73
N VAL A 2 15.19 5.77 20.43
CA VAL A 2 14.46 5.15 19.31
C VAL A 2 14.13 3.67 19.53
N GLY A 3 15.08 2.84 19.97
CA GLY A 3 14.81 1.41 20.23
C GLY A 3 13.73 1.15 21.30
N LYS A 4 13.61 2.04 22.30
CA LYS A 4 12.53 1.94 23.32
C LYS A 4 11.18 2.30 22.71
N LEU A 5 11.13 3.29 21.82
CA LEU A 5 9.90 3.66 21.09
C LEU A 5 9.44 2.52 20.18
N ILE A 6 10.34 1.93 19.39
CA ILE A 6 10.02 0.77 18.53
C ILE A 6 9.50 -0.40 19.37
N LYS A 7 10.16 -0.72 20.50
CA LYS A 7 9.71 -1.78 21.40
C LYS A 7 8.29 -1.53 21.94
N HIS A 8 7.94 -0.27 22.21
CA HIS A 8 6.60 0.10 22.63
C HIS A 8 5.58 -0.07 21.50
N GLU A 9 5.92 0.38 20.29
CA GLU A 9 5.09 0.20 19.10
C GLU A 9 4.80 -1.28 18.85
N ILE A 10 5.81 -2.15 18.92
CA ILE A 10 5.63 -3.61 18.81
C ILE A 10 4.62 -4.11 19.84
N ARG A 11 4.83 -3.84 21.12
CA ARG A 11 3.94 -4.34 22.19
C ARG A 11 2.48 -3.89 22.02
N ARG A 12 2.30 -2.66 21.52
CA ARG A 12 0.99 -2.03 21.36
C ARG A 12 0.22 -2.59 20.16
N THR A 13 0.91 -2.85 19.07
CA THR A 13 0.29 -3.12 17.76
C THR A 13 0.36 -4.59 17.34
N LEU A 14 1.33 -5.36 17.82
CA LEU A 14 1.59 -6.73 17.36
C LEU A 14 0.37 -7.64 17.49
N ARG A 15 -0.35 -7.59 18.62
CA ARG A 15 -1.56 -8.41 18.82
C ARG A 15 -2.59 -8.16 17.72
N TRP A 16 -2.89 -6.90 17.42
CA TRP A 16 -3.89 -6.55 16.41
C TRP A 16 -3.40 -6.85 14.99
N TYR A 17 -2.11 -6.62 14.73
CA TYR A 17 -1.49 -7.01 13.47
C TYR A 17 -1.62 -8.52 13.23
N LEU A 18 -1.31 -9.34 14.23
CA LEU A 18 -1.45 -10.79 14.15
C LEU A 18 -2.91 -11.24 14.00
N ILE A 19 -3.87 -10.53 14.59
CA ILE A 19 -5.30 -10.81 14.38
C ILE A 19 -5.71 -10.51 12.93
N ILE A 20 -5.28 -9.37 12.37
CA ILE A 20 -5.61 -8.99 10.99
C ILE A 20 -4.97 -9.96 10.00
N VAL A 21 -3.66 -10.16 10.10
CA VAL A 21 -2.89 -10.98 9.16
C VAL A 21 -3.18 -12.47 9.38
N GLY A 22 -3.15 -12.95 10.62
CA GLY A 22 -3.47 -14.34 10.96
C GLY A 22 -4.92 -14.68 10.66
N GLY A 23 -5.86 -13.76 10.93
CA GLY A 23 -7.26 -13.91 10.53
C GLY A 23 -7.42 -14.04 9.03
N ALA A 24 -6.74 -13.20 8.24
CA ALA A 24 -6.76 -13.31 6.79
C ALA A 24 -6.16 -14.62 6.28
N VAL A 25 -5.04 -15.09 6.86
CA VAL A 25 -4.45 -16.39 6.55
C VAL A 25 -5.42 -17.52 6.83
N LEU A 26 -6.09 -17.51 7.98
CA LEU A 26 -7.10 -18.53 8.32
C LEU A 26 -8.30 -18.49 7.36
N VAL A 27 -8.85 -17.30 7.09
CA VAL A 27 -10.00 -17.14 6.19
C VAL A 27 -9.66 -17.59 4.78
N VAL A 28 -8.53 -17.16 4.23
CA VAL A 28 -8.09 -17.58 2.88
C VAL A 28 -7.82 -19.07 2.85
N GLY A 29 -7.13 -19.63 3.85
CA GLY A 29 -6.87 -21.07 3.91
C GLY A 29 -8.15 -21.90 3.96
N LEU A 30 -9.12 -21.52 4.78
CA LEU A 30 -10.43 -22.17 4.86
C LEU A 30 -11.22 -22.00 3.55
N ALA A 31 -11.16 -20.82 2.92
CA ALA A 31 -11.80 -20.59 1.64
C ALA A 31 -11.18 -21.44 0.53
N THR A 32 -9.84 -21.58 0.48
CA THR A 32 -9.17 -22.48 -0.47
C THR A 32 -9.62 -23.92 -0.27
N LEU A 33 -9.72 -24.40 0.98
CA LEU A 33 -10.23 -25.75 1.26
C LEU A 33 -11.69 -25.91 0.81
N ALA A 34 -12.55 -24.93 1.10
CA ALA A 34 -13.94 -24.95 0.68
C ALA A 34 -14.10 -24.92 -0.85
N ALA A 35 -13.23 -24.18 -1.56
CA ALA A 35 -13.18 -24.16 -3.01
C ALA A 35 -12.79 -25.53 -3.62
N VAL A 36 -12.02 -26.34 -2.90
CA VAL A 36 -11.64 -27.68 -3.38
C VAL A 36 -12.70 -28.73 -3.04
N LEU A 37 -13.30 -28.65 -1.85
CA LEU A 37 -14.13 -29.72 -1.30
C LEU A 37 -15.62 -29.58 -1.62
N LEU A 38 -16.11 -28.37 -1.90
CA LEU A 38 -17.54 -28.15 -2.14
C LEU A 38 -17.90 -28.30 -3.63
N PRO A 39 -19.14 -28.69 -3.95
CA PRO A 39 -19.60 -28.77 -5.33
C PRO A 39 -19.80 -27.38 -5.95
N ALA A 40 -19.79 -27.34 -7.29
CA ALA A 40 -20.17 -26.14 -8.03
C ALA A 40 -21.66 -25.80 -7.80
N PRO A 41 -22.02 -24.49 -7.74
CA PRO A 41 -21.18 -23.30 -7.95
C PRO A 41 -20.53 -22.75 -6.67
N VAL A 42 -20.72 -23.42 -5.52
CA VAL A 42 -20.27 -22.92 -4.22
C VAL A 42 -18.74 -22.86 -4.15
N ASN A 43 -18.04 -23.79 -4.78
CA ASN A 43 -16.59 -23.75 -4.88
C ASN A 43 -16.04 -22.48 -5.54
N THR A 44 -16.68 -22.00 -6.61
CA THR A 44 -16.28 -20.79 -7.34
C THR A 44 -16.43 -19.55 -6.47
N LEU A 45 -17.48 -19.48 -5.65
CA LEU A 45 -17.65 -18.39 -4.68
C LEU A 45 -16.46 -18.34 -3.71
N PHE A 46 -16.06 -19.50 -3.17
CA PHE A 46 -14.92 -19.56 -2.27
C PHE A 46 -13.59 -19.26 -2.97
N ALA A 47 -13.41 -19.65 -4.23
CA ALA A 47 -12.25 -19.24 -5.01
C ALA A 47 -12.18 -17.70 -5.16
N VAL A 48 -13.30 -17.03 -5.43
CA VAL A 48 -13.35 -15.56 -5.45
C VAL A 48 -13.00 -14.96 -4.08
N LEU A 49 -13.48 -15.55 -2.99
CA LEU A 49 -13.16 -15.09 -1.64
C LEU A 49 -11.66 -15.20 -1.32
N THR A 50 -10.94 -16.20 -1.86
CA THR A 50 -9.48 -16.28 -1.68
C THR A 50 -8.75 -15.10 -2.32
N ALA A 51 -9.16 -14.67 -3.52
CA ALA A 51 -8.59 -13.48 -4.18
C ALA A 51 -8.89 -12.21 -3.39
N ILE A 52 -10.14 -12.02 -2.95
CA ILE A 52 -10.52 -10.87 -2.11
C ILE A 52 -9.68 -10.85 -0.83
N GLY A 53 -9.51 -11.98 -0.15
CA GLY A 53 -8.70 -12.09 1.05
C GLY A 53 -7.22 -11.76 0.81
N ALA A 54 -6.65 -12.20 -0.32
CA ALA A 54 -5.28 -11.86 -0.70
C ALA A 54 -5.08 -10.35 -0.87
N PHE A 55 -6.00 -9.67 -1.57
CA PHE A 55 -5.93 -8.21 -1.79
C PHE A 55 -6.33 -7.37 -0.57
N ALA A 56 -7.11 -7.93 0.35
CA ALA A 56 -7.58 -7.22 1.54
C ALA A 56 -6.43 -6.90 2.50
N VAL A 57 -5.49 -7.83 2.73
CA VAL A 57 -4.39 -7.67 3.70
C VAL A 57 -3.51 -6.43 3.45
N PRO A 58 -2.93 -6.21 2.26
CA PRO A 58 -2.05 -5.07 2.01
C PRO A 58 -2.79 -3.73 2.00
N THR A 59 -4.12 -3.74 1.94
CA THR A 59 -4.98 -2.56 2.05
C THR A 59 -5.39 -2.30 3.50
N ALA A 60 -5.83 -3.33 4.21
CA ALA A 60 -6.36 -3.24 5.57
C ALA A 60 -5.28 -2.86 6.59
N VAL A 61 -4.04 -3.33 6.41
CA VAL A 61 -2.94 -3.05 7.33
C VAL A 61 -2.58 -1.55 7.37
N PRO A 62 -2.29 -0.87 6.24
CA PRO A 62 -2.05 0.58 6.23
C PRO A 62 -3.22 1.40 6.77
N VAL A 63 -4.47 1.02 6.43
CA VAL A 63 -5.68 1.68 6.94
C VAL A 63 -5.73 1.60 8.47
N TRP A 64 -5.59 0.39 9.02
CA TRP A 64 -5.60 0.18 10.45
C TRP A 64 -4.45 0.92 11.15
N LEU A 65 -3.24 0.91 10.58
CA LEU A 65 -2.09 1.66 11.10
C LEU A 65 -2.32 3.17 11.08
N GLY A 66 -3.02 3.70 10.07
CA GLY A 66 -3.46 5.09 10.02
C GLY A 66 -4.42 5.44 11.16
N PHE A 67 -5.43 4.60 11.41
CA PHE A 67 -6.34 4.76 12.54
C PHE A 67 -5.65 4.64 13.90
N ASP A 68 -4.73 3.69 14.04
CA ASP A 68 -3.95 3.51 15.25
C ASP A 68 -3.01 4.69 15.51
N PHE A 69 -2.40 5.24 14.46
CA PHE A 69 -1.61 6.47 14.53
C PHE A 69 -2.44 7.65 15.02
N TYR A 70 -3.62 7.87 14.44
CA TYR A 70 -4.55 8.91 14.87
C TYR A 70 -4.96 8.72 16.33
N ARG A 71 -5.41 7.51 16.71
CA ARG A 71 -5.86 7.22 18.08
C ARG A 71 -4.76 7.44 19.11
N SER A 72 -3.55 6.96 18.82
CA SER A 72 -2.43 7.06 19.77
C SER A 72 -1.81 8.45 19.87
N SER A 73 -2.04 9.32 18.90
CA SER A 73 -1.35 10.62 18.83
C SER A 73 -2.26 11.82 19.03
N TYR A 74 -3.55 11.71 18.67
CA TYR A 74 -4.48 12.84 18.60
C TYR A 74 -5.81 12.58 19.32
N SER A 75 -6.09 11.37 19.79
CA SER A 75 -7.28 11.07 20.58
C SER A 75 -7.04 11.33 22.08
N LYS A 76 -7.99 10.91 22.93
CA LYS A 76 -7.95 11.08 24.39
C LYS A 76 -6.71 10.49 25.04
N THR A 77 -6.02 9.55 24.40
CA THR A 77 -4.77 8.95 24.88
C THR A 77 -3.51 9.62 24.30
N GLY A 78 -3.67 10.60 23.41
CA GLY A 78 -2.58 11.31 22.73
C GLY A 78 -1.68 12.12 23.67
N TYR A 79 -2.21 12.58 24.81
CA TYR A 79 -1.41 13.30 25.82
C TYR A 79 -0.26 12.43 26.35
N LEU A 80 -0.43 11.10 26.44
CA LEU A 80 0.62 10.18 26.86
C LEU A 80 1.77 10.13 25.85
N THR A 81 1.46 10.20 24.56
CA THR A 81 2.47 10.28 23.50
C THR A 81 3.25 11.60 23.57
N ARG A 82 2.61 12.68 24.04
CA ARG A 82 3.23 14.00 24.22
C ARG A 82 4.05 14.15 25.50
N ALA A 83 3.72 13.39 26.54
CA ALA A 83 4.47 13.37 27.79
C ALA A 83 5.84 12.68 27.65
N ILE A 84 6.11 11.99 26.53
CA ILE A 84 7.40 11.37 26.26
C ILE A 84 8.45 12.47 26.06
N PRO A 85 9.57 12.48 26.82
CA PRO A 85 10.59 13.54 26.74
C PRO A 85 11.51 13.35 25.52
N VAL A 86 10.93 13.34 24.32
CA VAL A 86 11.60 13.18 23.02
C VAL A 86 10.92 14.10 22.01
N LYS A 87 11.67 14.63 21.05
CA LYS A 87 11.12 15.46 19.95
C LYS A 87 9.97 14.74 19.25
N GLY A 88 8.88 15.45 18.99
CA GLY A 88 7.70 14.90 18.33
C GLY A 88 8.02 14.34 16.95
N SER A 89 8.88 15.03 16.19
CA SER A 89 9.41 14.54 14.91
C SER A 89 10.06 13.15 15.02
N THR A 90 10.79 12.85 16.09
CA THR A 90 11.39 11.52 16.31
C THR A 90 10.31 10.47 16.56
N ILE A 91 9.27 10.79 17.33
CA ILE A 91 8.14 9.89 17.58
C ILE A 91 7.39 9.60 16.27
N TYR A 92 7.15 10.63 15.46
CA TYR A 92 6.51 10.52 14.15
C TYR A 92 7.28 9.56 13.22
N TRP A 93 8.58 9.78 13.03
CA TRP A 93 9.40 8.94 12.15
C TRP A 93 9.49 7.50 12.63
N VAL A 94 9.52 7.25 13.94
CA VAL A 94 9.49 5.89 14.49
C VAL A 94 8.17 5.18 14.17
N LYS A 95 7.03 5.86 14.39
CA LYS A 95 5.71 5.30 14.08
C LYS A 95 5.57 5.01 12.58
N LEU A 96 6.01 5.95 11.73
CA LEU A 96 5.96 5.80 10.28
C LEU A 96 6.85 4.65 9.79
N LEU A 97 8.11 4.58 10.24
CA LEU A 97 9.03 3.50 9.87
C LEU A 97 8.49 2.13 10.30
N TYR A 98 7.95 2.06 11.52
CA TYR A 98 7.35 0.84 12.03
C TYR A 98 6.11 0.42 11.22
N ALA A 99 5.23 1.37 10.89
CA ALA A 99 4.06 1.13 10.05
C ALA A 99 4.45 0.69 8.63
N TYR A 100 5.49 1.28 8.05
CA TYR A 100 6.02 0.90 6.75
C TYR A 100 6.51 -0.55 6.76
N VAL A 101 7.32 -0.94 7.75
CA VAL A 101 7.81 -2.32 7.89
C VAL A 101 6.64 -3.31 7.98
N LEU A 102 5.64 -3.05 8.83
CA LEU A 102 4.46 -3.94 8.93
C LEU A 102 3.65 -4.02 7.63
N SER A 103 3.58 -2.93 6.88
CA SER A 103 2.87 -2.88 5.60
C SER A 103 3.64 -3.64 4.50
N VAL A 104 4.97 -3.61 4.52
CA VAL A 104 5.81 -4.44 3.64
C VAL A 104 5.67 -5.92 3.99
N ILE A 105 5.66 -6.29 5.28
CA ILE A 105 5.39 -7.67 5.70
C ILE A 105 4.00 -8.11 5.23
N ALA A 106 3.01 -7.21 5.30
CA ALA A 106 1.65 -7.49 4.81
C ALA A 106 1.60 -7.73 3.30
N LEU A 107 2.43 -7.03 2.50
CA LEU A 107 2.60 -7.32 1.06
C LEU A 107 3.20 -8.71 0.83
N VAL A 108 4.21 -9.10 1.61
CA VAL A 108 4.83 -10.44 1.48
C VAL A 108 3.82 -11.53 1.81
N VAL A 109 3.03 -11.36 2.88
CA VAL A 109 1.95 -12.30 3.21
C VAL A 109 0.91 -12.34 2.10
N SER A 110 0.53 -11.18 1.57
CA SER A 110 -0.42 -11.07 0.45
C SER A 110 0.05 -11.83 -0.79
N ALA A 111 1.35 -11.83 -1.11
CA ALA A 111 1.90 -12.63 -2.21
C ALA A 111 1.68 -14.14 -1.98
N GLY A 112 1.90 -14.62 -0.75
CA GLY A 112 1.61 -16.02 -0.39
C GLY A 112 0.11 -16.35 -0.45
N LEU A 113 -0.75 -15.43 -0.01
CA LEU A 113 -2.21 -15.59 -0.14
C LEU A 113 -2.65 -15.54 -1.61
N GLY A 114 -2.00 -14.73 -2.44
CA GLY A 114 -2.23 -14.66 -3.88
C GLY A 114 -1.88 -15.98 -4.58
N TYR A 115 -0.82 -16.65 -4.14
CA TYR A 115 -0.52 -18.01 -4.60
C TYR A 115 -1.64 -19.00 -4.23
N LEU A 116 -2.13 -18.98 -2.98
CA LEU A 116 -3.26 -19.82 -2.56
C LEU A 116 -4.52 -19.52 -3.38
N ALA A 117 -4.75 -18.25 -3.72
CA ALA A 117 -5.85 -17.86 -4.59
C ALA A 117 -5.68 -18.44 -6.00
N ALA A 118 -4.49 -18.32 -6.60
CA ALA A 118 -4.20 -18.90 -7.91
C ALA A 118 -4.41 -20.42 -7.93
N VAL A 119 -3.96 -21.12 -6.89
CA VAL A 119 -4.23 -22.56 -6.70
C VAL A 119 -5.72 -22.84 -6.61
N SER A 120 -6.45 -22.05 -5.82
CA SER A 120 -7.90 -22.21 -5.67
C SER A 120 -8.63 -22.10 -7.01
N PHE A 121 -8.29 -21.11 -7.83
CA PHE A 121 -8.90 -20.92 -9.16
C PHE A 121 -8.53 -22.05 -10.12
N ALA A 122 -7.27 -22.48 -10.13
CA ALA A 122 -6.83 -23.57 -10.99
C ALA A 122 -7.57 -24.87 -10.68
N LEU A 123 -7.70 -25.24 -9.40
CA LEU A 123 -8.39 -26.48 -9.00
C LEU A 123 -9.88 -26.44 -9.31
N VAL A 124 -10.55 -25.30 -9.10
CA VAL A 124 -11.96 -25.12 -9.50
C VAL A 124 -12.14 -25.24 -11.01
N GLY A 125 -11.17 -24.76 -11.79
CA GLY A 125 -11.15 -24.88 -13.25
C GLY A 125 -10.74 -26.25 -13.80
N GLY A 126 -10.53 -27.26 -12.95
CA GLY A 126 -10.06 -28.60 -13.35
C GLY A 126 -8.56 -28.68 -13.67
N GLY A 127 -7.80 -27.63 -13.37
CA GLY A 127 -6.35 -27.59 -13.46
C GLY A 127 -5.66 -28.24 -12.26
N SER A 128 -4.36 -27.98 -12.12
CA SER A 128 -3.54 -28.55 -11.06
C SER A 128 -2.60 -27.51 -10.43
N VAL A 129 -2.10 -27.82 -9.23
CA VAL A 129 -1.08 -27.01 -8.56
C VAL A 129 0.20 -26.94 -9.40
N GLY A 130 0.56 -28.04 -10.08
CA GLY A 130 1.69 -28.08 -11.01
C GLY A 130 1.53 -27.04 -12.13
N GLY A 131 0.34 -26.98 -12.74
CA GLY A 131 0.05 -26.00 -13.79
C GLY A 131 0.15 -24.54 -13.31
N VAL A 132 -0.18 -24.25 -12.04
CA VAL A 132 0.03 -22.92 -11.44
C VAL A 132 1.51 -22.61 -11.32
N ASN A 133 2.32 -23.57 -10.84
CA ASN A 133 3.76 -23.39 -10.72
C ASN A 133 4.43 -23.19 -12.09
N ASP A 134 4.02 -23.96 -13.09
CA ASP A 134 4.50 -23.82 -14.46
C ASP A 134 4.11 -22.48 -15.07
N ALA A 135 2.88 -22.01 -14.81
CA ALA A 135 2.43 -20.69 -15.25
C ALA A 135 3.23 -19.55 -14.59
N ILE A 136 3.52 -19.65 -13.28
CA ILE A 136 4.36 -18.67 -12.57
C ILE A 136 5.79 -18.70 -13.11
N ALA A 137 6.38 -19.88 -13.27
CA ALA A 137 7.74 -20.02 -13.79
C ALA A 137 7.84 -19.48 -15.22
N GLY A 138 6.87 -19.80 -16.08
CA GLY A 138 6.77 -19.27 -17.44
C GLY A 138 6.62 -17.75 -17.47
N ALA A 139 5.80 -17.18 -16.57
CA ALA A 139 5.65 -15.73 -16.45
C ALA A 139 6.96 -15.05 -16.00
N LEU A 140 7.66 -15.63 -15.01
CA LEU A 140 8.95 -15.10 -14.54
C LEU A 140 10.04 -15.18 -15.62
N ASP A 141 10.08 -16.27 -16.38
CA ASP A 141 11.03 -16.42 -17.50
C ASP A 141 10.70 -15.46 -18.65
N ALA A 142 9.42 -15.30 -18.99
CA ALA A 142 8.97 -14.30 -19.95
C ALA A 142 9.34 -12.88 -19.50
N MET A 143 9.12 -12.53 -18.24
CA MET A 143 9.54 -11.25 -17.67
C MET A 143 11.05 -11.05 -17.78
N GLY A 144 11.85 -12.08 -17.49
CA GLY A 144 13.32 -12.02 -17.61
C GLY A 144 13.81 -11.84 -19.04
N ARG A 145 13.05 -12.34 -20.03
CA ARG A 145 13.35 -12.17 -21.46
C ARG A 145 12.89 -10.81 -22.00
N MET A 146 11.75 -10.29 -21.53
CA MET A 146 11.12 -9.06 -22.02
C MET A 146 11.64 -7.79 -21.33
N LEU A 147 12.11 -7.90 -20.08
CA LEU A 147 12.54 -6.77 -19.26
C LEU A 147 14.04 -6.81 -19.01
N PRO A 148 14.77 -5.69 -19.23
CA PRO A 148 16.12 -5.56 -18.70
C PRO A 148 16.15 -5.75 -17.18
N GLY A 149 17.19 -6.40 -16.64
CA GLY A 149 17.28 -6.72 -15.21
C GLY A 149 17.13 -5.51 -14.27
N TRP A 150 17.61 -4.33 -14.68
CA TRP A 150 17.44 -3.09 -13.89
C TRP A 150 15.97 -2.63 -13.80
N VAL A 151 15.15 -2.92 -14.81
CA VAL A 151 13.70 -2.64 -14.81
C VAL A 151 12.99 -3.55 -13.82
N ILE A 152 13.37 -4.82 -13.76
CA ILE A 152 12.84 -5.77 -12.78
C ILE A 152 13.12 -5.28 -11.36
N VAL A 153 14.37 -4.84 -11.09
CA VAL A 153 14.74 -4.24 -9.81
C VAL A 153 13.90 -2.99 -9.51
N LEU A 154 13.67 -2.13 -10.50
CA LEU A 154 12.84 -0.93 -10.35
C LEU A 154 11.37 -1.27 -10.02
N LEU A 155 10.80 -2.29 -10.69
CA LEU A 155 9.43 -2.74 -10.42
C LEU A 155 9.30 -3.31 -9.00
N ILE A 156 10.26 -4.12 -8.56
CA ILE A 156 10.31 -4.63 -7.18
C ILE A 156 10.40 -3.46 -6.20
N ALA A 157 11.29 -2.49 -6.46
CA ALA A 157 11.42 -1.31 -5.62
C ALA A 157 10.11 -0.50 -5.57
N LEU A 158 9.42 -0.31 -6.70
CA LEU A 158 8.14 0.39 -6.77
C LEU A 158 7.06 -0.32 -5.94
N ILE A 159 6.97 -1.65 -6.03
CA ILE A 159 6.04 -2.47 -5.23
C ILE A 159 6.34 -2.30 -3.74
N LEU A 160 7.61 -2.37 -3.34
CA LEU A 160 8.02 -2.25 -1.94
C LEU A 160 7.82 -0.83 -1.38
N VAL A 161 7.96 0.19 -2.22
CA VAL A 161 7.72 1.60 -1.85
C VAL A 161 6.22 1.91 -1.81
N TRP A 162 5.36 1.21 -2.55
CA TRP A 162 3.94 1.54 -2.66
C TRP A 162 3.18 1.73 -1.32
N PRO A 163 3.40 0.93 -0.26
CA PRO A 163 2.79 1.17 1.05
C PRO A 163 3.10 2.55 1.64
N PHE A 164 4.24 3.14 1.27
CA PHE A 164 4.61 4.50 1.69
C PHE A 164 3.59 5.54 1.21
N VAL A 165 3.07 5.41 -0.01
CA VAL A 165 2.05 6.32 -0.57
C VAL A 165 0.76 6.26 0.26
N TRP A 166 0.33 5.05 0.62
CA TRP A 166 -0.85 4.84 1.45
C TRP A 166 -0.66 5.42 2.85
N LEU A 167 0.46 5.11 3.50
CA LEU A 167 0.78 5.63 4.82
C LEU A 167 0.92 7.15 4.81
N ALA A 168 1.50 7.74 3.76
CA ALA A 168 1.57 9.19 3.60
C ALA A 168 0.18 9.82 3.65
N SER A 169 -0.79 9.25 2.92
CA SER A 169 -2.18 9.75 2.92
C SER A 169 -2.79 9.76 4.33
N TYR A 170 -2.64 8.67 5.10
CA TYR A 170 -3.24 8.54 6.43
C TYR A 170 -2.52 9.38 7.49
N TYR A 171 -1.18 9.37 7.47
CA TYR A 171 -0.38 10.10 8.45
C TYR A 171 -0.48 11.61 8.23
N PHE A 172 -0.50 12.05 6.97
CA PHE A 172 -0.73 13.45 6.61
C PHE A 172 -2.12 13.91 7.04
N ALA A 173 -3.15 13.13 6.70
CA ALA A 173 -4.52 13.38 7.10
C ALA A 173 -4.67 13.49 8.62
N ALA A 174 -4.10 12.54 9.37
CA ALA A 174 -4.15 12.57 10.82
C ALA A 174 -3.40 13.77 11.42
N ALA A 175 -2.24 14.13 10.87
CA ALA A 175 -1.43 15.22 11.40
C ALA A 175 -2.03 16.60 11.10
N VAL A 176 -2.20 16.91 9.81
CA VAL A 176 -2.70 18.22 9.36
C VAL A 176 -4.19 18.39 9.66
N GLY A 177 -4.96 17.31 9.54
CA GLY A 177 -6.38 17.32 9.86
C GLY A 177 -6.69 17.40 11.34
N SER A 178 -5.69 17.33 12.23
CA SER A 178 -5.86 17.52 13.68
C SER A 178 -5.26 18.85 14.19
N GLU A 179 -4.88 19.76 13.30
CA GLU A 179 -4.42 21.11 13.66
C GLU A 179 -5.57 22.00 14.16
N ALA A 180 -5.23 23.18 14.69
CA ALA A 180 -6.15 24.15 15.29
C ALA A 180 -7.36 24.52 14.41
N TRP A 181 -7.14 24.62 13.09
CA TRP A 181 -8.17 25.03 12.12
C TRP A 181 -9.34 24.04 12.05
N SER A 182 -9.10 22.76 12.33
CA SER A 182 -10.10 21.70 12.29
C SER A 182 -10.54 21.23 13.69
N SER A 183 -10.13 21.94 14.75
CA SER A 183 -10.40 21.62 16.17
C SER A 183 -11.86 21.27 16.44
N LYS A 184 -12.80 22.00 15.81
CA LYS A 184 -14.25 21.83 15.97
C LYS A 184 -14.84 20.61 15.26
N MET A 185 -14.11 20.00 14.32
CA MET A 185 -14.65 18.95 13.43
C MET A 185 -14.48 17.53 13.98
N GLY A 186 -13.87 17.33 15.15
CA GLY A 186 -13.66 15.96 15.65
C GLY A 186 -12.78 15.16 14.69
N ILE A 187 -13.19 13.92 14.39
CA ILE A 187 -12.57 13.06 13.36
C ILE A 187 -12.82 13.56 11.93
N GLY A 188 -13.75 14.51 11.73
CA GLY A 188 -14.05 15.07 10.41
C GLY A 188 -12.88 15.85 9.80
N GLY A 189 -12.00 16.42 10.64
CA GLY A 189 -10.79 17.11 10.18
C GLY A 189 -9.85 16.18 9.39
N PRO A 190 -9.38 15.07 9.99
CA PRO A 190 -8.59 14.08 9.26
C PRO A 190 -9.28 13.49 8.03
N VAL A 191 -10.59 13.20 8.09
CA VAL A 191 -11.34 12.67 6.94
C VAL A 191 -11.34 13.66 5.77
N LEU A 192 -11.56 14.95 6.05
CA LEU A 192 -11.51 15.99 5.01
C LEU A 192 -10.12 16.11 4.39
N VAL A 193 -9.06 16.13 5.20
CA VAL A 193 -7.67 16.21 4.68
C VAL A 193 -7.31 14.97 3.87
N TRP A 194 -7.76 13.78 4.28
CA TRP A 194 -7.55 12.55 3.50
C TRP A 194 -8.21 12.65 2.12
N PHE A 195 -9.45 13.14 2.06
CA PHE A 195 -10.15 13.37 0.80
C PHE A 195 -9.43 14.41 -0.09
N LEU A 196 -8.99 15.53 0.50
CA LEU A 196 -8.22 16.55 -0.22
C LEU A 196 -6.88 16.00 -0.73
N PHE A 197 -6.21 15.17 0.06
CA PHE A 197 -4.97 14.50 -0.35
C PHE A 197 -5.22 13.54 -1.53
N TYR A 198 -6.34 12.80 -1.52
CA TYR A 198 -6.74 11.96 -2.65
C TYR A 198 -6.94 12.79 -3.93
N VAL A 199 -7.68 13.91 -3.85
CA VAL A 199 -7.89 14.80 -5.00
C VAL A 199 -6.57 15.40 -5.48
N ALA A 200 -5.71 15.84 -4.57
CA ALA A 200 -4.37 16.32 -4.92
C ALA A 200 -3.52 15.22 -5.58
N GLY A 201 -3.66 13.97 -5.13
CA GLY A 201 -3.03 12.80 -5.75
C GLY A 201 -3.51 12.54 -7.18
N GLN A 202 -4.82 12.69 -7.45
CA GLN A 202 -5.36 12.59 -8.81
C GLN A 202 -4.80 13.68 -9.72
N VAL A 203 -4.78 14.94 -9.24
CA VAL A 203 -4.19 16.07 -9.98
C VAL A 203 -2.69 15.84 -10.22
N ALA A 204 -1.95 15.40 -9.21
CA ALA A 204 -0.52 15.09 -9.33
C ALA A 204 -0.27 13.96 -10.33
N ALA A 205 -1.09 12.90 -10.34
CA ALA A 205 -0.98 11.82 -11.30
C ALA A 205 -1.24 12.30 -12.74
N ILE A 206 -2.26 13.13 -12.95
CA ILE A 206 -2.55 13.75 -14.25
C ILE A 206 -1.37 14.61 -14.70
N LEU A 207 -0.89 15.53 -13.84
CA LEU A 207 0.26 16.38 -14.16
C LEU A 207 1.53 15.55 -14.42
N GLY A 208 1.75 14.51 -13.62
CA GLY A 208 2.85 13.57 -13.77
C GLY A 208 2.80 12.79 -15.08
N ALA A 209 1.61 12.47 -15.59
CA ALA A 209 1.45 11.81 -16.87
C ALA A 209 1.98 12.65 -18.06
N PHE A 210 2.06 13.98 -17.92
CA PHE A 210 2.65 14.86 -18.93
C PHE A 210 4.18 14.95 -18.85
N LEU A 211 4.82 14.39 -17.82
CA LEU A 211 6.28 14.35 -17.77
C LEU A 211 6.83 13.53 -18.94
N PRO A 212 7.99 13.91 -19.51
CA PRO A 212 8.57 13.21 -20.64
C PRO A 212 9.26 11.92 -20.19
N LEU A 213 8.53 11.03 -19.52
CA LEU A 213 9.01 9.76 -18.99
C LEU A 213 7.95 8.69 -19.25
N GLN A 214 8.19 7.91 -20.30
CA GLN A 214 7.27 6.91 -20.80
C GLN A 214 7.92 5.54 -20.83
N MET A 215 7.15 4.54 -20.43
CA MET A 215 7.44 3.14 -20.71
C MET A 215 6.63 2.74 -21.94
N VAL A 216 7.30 2.20 -22.95
CA VAL A 216 6.72 1.83 -24.25
C VAL A 216 6.92 0.34 -24.47
N PHE A 217 5.92 -0.32 -25.00
CA PHE A 217 6.01 -1.71 -25.44
C PHE A 217 6.21 -1.74 -26.95
N ASP A 218 7.26 -2.43 -27.40
CA ASP A 218 7.50 -2.69 -28.83
C ASP A 218 6.50 -3.74 -29.36
N GLU A 219 6.42 -3.93 -30.69
CA GLU A 219 5.58 -4.94 -31.34
C GLU A 219 5.93 -6.37 -30.88
N ALA A 220 7.19 -6.60 -30.50
CA ALA A 220 7.67 -7.84 -29.88
C ALA A 220 7.34 -7.97 -28.38
N GLY A 221 6.65 -6.98 -27.78
CA GLY A 221 6.33 -6.91 -26.36
C GLY A 221 7.50 -6.47 -25.47
N MET A 222 8.63 -6.08 -26.06
CA MET A 222 9.82 -5.64 -25.32
C MET A 222 9.58 -4.27 -24.67
N VAL A 223 10.06 -4.10 -23.44
CA VAL A 223 9.90 -2.82 -22.72
C VAL A 223 11.06 -1.87 -23.02
N GLY A 224 10.72 -0.73 -23.62
CA GLY A 224 11.60 0.42 -23.82
C GLY A 224 11.22 1.59 -22.92
N PHE A 225 12.18 2.50 -22.69
CA PHE A 225 11.95 3.77 -22.03
C PHE A 225 12.21 4.90 -23.01
N GLN A 226 11.30 5.87 -23.05
CA GLN A 226 11.41 7.02 -23.93
C GLN A 226 11.23 8.32 -23.14
N ALA A 227 12.13 9.26 -23.40
CA ALA A 227 12.05 10.60 -22.84
C ALA A 227 11.31 11.54 -23.80
N ARG A 228 10.01 11.32 -23.98
CA ARG A 228 9.16 12.10 -24.89
C ARG A 228 7.91 12.56 -24.15
N LEU A 229 7.37 13.73 -24.50
CA LEU A 229 6.08 14.18 -23.97
C LEU A 229 4.96 13.26 -24.48
N VAL A 230 3.94 13.04 -23.64
CA VAL A 230 2.77 12.27 -24.04
C VAL A 230 2.00 13.09 -25.07
N ASN A 231 1.79 12.51 -26.25
CA ASN A 231 0.90 13.08 -27.25
C ASN A 231 -0.48 12.44 -27.09
N ILE A 232 -1.42 13.20 -26.52
CA ILE A 232 -2.78 12.71 -26.23
C ILE A 232 -3.53 12.30 -27.51
N PHE A 233 -3.14 12.87 -28.65
CA PHE A 233 -3.80 12.61 -29.93
C PHE A 233 -3.32 11.33 -30.63
N THR A 234 -2.30 10.65 -30.10
CA THR A 234 -1.74 9.41 -30.69
C THR A 234 -1.69 8.25 -29.69
N ILE A 235 -2.41 8.35 -28.56
CA ILE A 235 -2.39 7.31 -27.51
C ILE A 235 -2.98 5.99 -27.99
N GLU A 236 -3.95 6.01 -28.92
CA GLU A 236 -4.58 4.78 -29.43
C GLU A 236 -3.62 3.88 -30.22
N GLU A 237 -2.54 4.44 -30.78
CA GLU A 237 -1.60 3.71 -31.64
C GLU A 237 -0.42 3.10 -30.87
N GLN A 238 -0.17 3.52 -29.62
CA GLN A 238 0.97 3.05 -28.84
C GLN A 238 0.57 2.63 -27.42
N SER A 239 0.92 1.39 -27.05
CA SER A 239 0.83 0.94 -25.66
C SER A 239 1.90 1.67 -24.83
N VAL A 240 1.50 2.81 -24.26
CA VAL A 240 2.38 3.67 -23.46
C VAL A 240 1.88 3.73 -22.02
N VAL A 241 2.79 3.56 -21.08
CA VAL A 241 2.53 3.79 -19.65
C VAL A 241 3.29 5.05 -19.19
N PRO A 242 2.58 6.12 -18.78
CA PRO A 242 3.20 7.34 -18.29
C PRO A 242 3.83 7.12 -16.91
N VAL A 243 5.13 6.82 -16.85
CA VAL A 243 5.84 6.54 -15.59
C VAL A 243 5.84 7.76 -14.66
N GLY A 244 5.80 8.97 -15.24
CA GLY A 244 5.72 10.22 -14.51
C GLY A 244 4.54 10.33 -13.55
N MET A 245 3.41 9.64 -13.81
CA MET A 245 2.26 9.66 -12.89
C MET A 245 2.60 9.05 -11.53
N PHE A 246 3.35 7.94 -11.52
CA PHE A 246 3.77 7.26 -10.30
C PHE A 246 4.82 8.09 -9.54
N LEU A 247 5.75 8.70 -10.27
CA LEU A 247 6.76 9.60 -9.69
C LEU A 247 6.11 10.81 -9.01
N ALA A 248 5.12 11.44 -9.65
CA ALA A 248 4.41 12.56 -9.07
C ALA A 248 3.69 12.19 -7.77
N MET A 249 3.08 11.00 -7.71
CA MET A 249 2.48 10.48 -6.47
C MET A 249 3.50 10.23 -5.37
N LEU A 250 4.68 9.71 -5.70
CA LEU A 250 5.77 9.51 -4.74
C LEU A 250 6.29 10.84 -4.20
N VAL A 251 6.47 11.84 -5.06
CA VAL A 251 6.90 13.19 -4.67
C VAL A 251 5.86 13.82 -3.74
N LEU A 252 4.57 13.79 -4.11
CA LEU A 252 3.48 14.30 -3.27
C LEU A 252 3.49 13.62 -1.88
N SER A 253 3.65 12.30 -1.86
CA SER A 253 3.70 11.50 -0.63
C SER A 253 4.90 11.87 0.26
N ALA A 254 6.07 12.08 -0.33
CA ALA A 254 7.27 12.50 0.38
C ALA A 254 7.10 13.90 0.99
N VAL A 255 6.58 14.86 0.21
CA VAL A 255 6.27 16.22 0.68
C VAL A 255 5.28 16.17 1.84
N ALA A 256 4.21 15.37 1.70
CA ALA A 256 3.20 15.23 2.73
C ALA A 256 3.75 14.65 4.04
N ILE A 257 4.63 13.64 3.98
CA ILE A 257 5.25 13.07 5.17
C ILE A 257 6.18 14.07 5.87
N VAL A 258 6.97 14.83 5.10
CA VAL A 258 7.82 15.88 5.66
C VAL A 258 6.97 16.95 6.34
N TRP A 259 5.91 17.42 5.69
CA TRP A 259 4.97 18.37 6.31
C TRP A 259 4.32 17.77 7.55
N ALA A 260 3.78 16.55 7.48
CA ALA A 260 3.18 15.87 8.62
C ALA A 260 4.13 15.75 9.81
N SER A 261 5.43 15.51 9.58
CA SER A 261 6.44 15.48 10.64
C SER A 261 6.62 16.83 11.34
N VAL A 262 6.58 17.94 10.59
CA VAL A 262 6.68 19.30 11.12
C VAL A 262 5.39 19.69 11.85
N SER A 263 4.24 19.35 11.27
CA SER A 263 2.93 19.55 11.89
C SER A 263 2.83 18.80 13.22
N PHE A 264 3.25 17.53 13.24
CA PHE A 264 3.28 16.70 14.43
C PHE A 264 4.18 17.29 15.52
N ASP A 265 5.29 17.93 15.18
CA ASP A 265 6.23 18.50 16.16
C ASP A 265 5.76 19.87 16.70
N LYS A 266 5.24 20.75 15.82
CA LYS A 266 5.04 22.17 16.13
C LYS A 266 3.59 22.64 16.27
N LYS A 267 2.62 21.93 15.68
CA LYS A 267 1.26 22.44 15.47
C LYS A 267 0.16 21.59 16.13
N VAL A 268 0.53 20.67 17.00
CA VAL A 268 -0.44 19.74 17.58
C VAL A 268 -1.14 20.35 18.79
N GLU A 269 -2.46 20.40 18.69
CA GLU A 269 -3.34 20.70 19.81
C GLU A 269 -3.92 19.40 20.37
N LEU A 270 -3.75 19.19 21.68
CA LEU A 270 -4.38 18.07 22.38
C LEU A 270 -5.86 18.40 22.63
N ARG A 271 -6.74 17.46 22.33
CA ARG A 271 -8.19 17.55 22.57
C ARG A 271 -8.60 16.76 23.81
#